data_AF-M1D0T2-F1
#
_entry.id   AF-M1D0T2-F1
#
_cell.length_a   1.000
_cell.length_b   1.000
_cell.length_c   1.000
_cell.angle_alpha   90.00
_cell.angle_beta   90.00
_cell.angle_gamma   90.00
#
_symmetry.space_group_name_H-M   'P 1'
#
loop_
_entity.id
_entity.type
_entity.pdbx_description
1 polymer ?
#
loop_
_entity_poly.entity_id
_entity_poly.type
_entity_poly.pdbx_seq_one_letter_code
_entity_poly.pdbx_strand_id
1 'polypeptide(L)'
;MSFVLGVVIGVLVGVGLIVGFVKSENYRSKCRSELATTIAAFARMTVEDSRKIFTPEQYPPWVVFSNQQKLNWLNSHLEKIWPFVDEAASELVKSSVEPILEQYRPMILASLKFSKFTLGTVAPQFTGISILEGGSEGITMELEMNWDGNPSIILDIMTYVGVGLPVQVKNIGFTGIFRLIFRPLVDEFPCFGAVCYSLRKKKKLDFTLKVVGGDMTAIPGISDAIEGTIRDAIEDSITWPVRKIIPILPGDYRYSFL
;
A
#
# COMPACT_ATOMS: atom_id res chain seq x y z
N MET A 1 49.99 15.80 66.12
CA MET A 1 50.25 14.54 65.39
C MET A 1 48.95 13.88 64.91
N SER A 2 47.91 13.75 65.75
CA SER A 2 46.66 13.04 65.44
C SER A 2 45.77 13.67 64.35
N PHE A 3 45.66 15.01 64.29
CA PHE A 3 44.80 15.70 63.32
C PHE A 3 45.27 15.52 61.86
N VAL A 4 46.57 15.67 61.61
CA VAL A 4 47.16 15.53 60.27
C VAL A 4 46.98 14.10 59.74
N LEU A 5 47.09 13.11 60.61
CA LEU A 5 46.94 11.69 60.27
C LEU A 5 45.49 11.36 59.87
N GLY A 6 44.49 11.96 60.54
CA GLY A 6 43.07 11.81 60.20
C GLY A 6 42.71 12.43 58.84
N VAL A 7 43.29 13.59 58.49
CA VAL A 7 43.08 14.24 57.19
C VAL A 7 43.65 13.39 56.05
N VAL A 8 44.85 12.83 56.23
CA VAL A 8 45.47 11.96 55.21
C VAL A 8 44.64 10.70 54.97
N ILE A 9 44.14 10.06 56.03
CA ILE A 9 43.28 8.88 55.91
C ILE A 9 41.95 9.24 55.23
N GLY A 10 41.32 10.36 55.59
CA GLY A 10 40.06 10.80 54.98
C GLY A 10 40.18 11.06 53.47
N VAL A 11 41.29 11.68 53.03
CA VAL A 11 41.57 11.90 51.61
C VAL A 11 41.78 10.58 50.86
N LEU A 12 42.54 9.63 51.43
CA LEU A 12 42.76 8.33 50.81
C LEU A 12 41.48 7.51 50.65
N VAL A 13 40.61 7.51 51.67
CA VAL A 13 39.30 6.83 51.61
C VAL A 13 38.38 7.53 50.60
N GLY A 14 38.35 8.85 50.57
CA GLY A 14 37.56 9.63 49.60
C GLY A 14 37.97 9.34 48.15
N VAL A 15 39.28 9.36 47.87
CA VAL A 15 39.82 9.01 46.54
C VAL A 15 39.52 7.55 46.20
N GLY A 16 39.66 6.63 47.15
CA GLY A 16 39.34 5.22 46.96
C GLY A 16 37.87 4.98 46.60
N LEU A 17 36.95 5.67 47.26
CA LEU A 17 35.51 5.60 46.95
C LEU A 17 35.19 6.15 45.56
N ILE A 18 35.78 7.30 45.18
CA ILE A 18 35.59 7.89 43.85
C ILE A 18 36.11 6.94 42.75
N VAL A 19 37.31 6.39 42.92
CA VAL A 19 37.89 5.43 41.96
C VAL A 19 37.04 4.16 41.87
N GLY A 20 36.56 3.64 43.00
CA GLY A 20 35.65 2.49 43.04
C GLY A 20 34.34 2.76 42.30
N PHE A 21 33.76 3.94 42.51
CA PHE A 21 32.52 4.35 41.86
C PHE A 21 32.69 4.51 40.35
N VAL A 22 33.73 5.22 39.90
CA VAL A 22 34.04 5.41 38.47
C VAL A 22 34.30 4.07 37.77
N LYS A 23 35.04 3.16 38.43
CA LYS A 23 35.30 1.83 37.85
C LYS A 23 34.03 0.99 37.74
N SER A 24 33.15 1.05 38.75
CA SER A 24 31.86 0.37 38.73
C SER A 24 30.95 0.92 37.62
N GLU A 25 30.86 2.24 37.46
CA GLU A 25 30.08 2.87 36.40
C GLU A 25 30.62 2.53 35.01
N ASN A 26 31.94 2.60 34.81
CA ASN A 26 32.56 2.23 33.53
C ASN A 26 32.35 0.74 33.20
N TYR A 27 32.40 -0.16 34.19
CA TYR A 27 32.11 -1.57 33.98
C TYR A 27 30.64 -1.80 33.58
N ARG A 28 29.71 -1.17 34.31
CA ARG A 28 28.28 -1.25 33.99
C ARG A 28 27.94 -0.65 32.63
N SER A 29 28.59 0.44 32.24
CA SER A 29 28.42 1.09 30.94
C SER A 29 28.88 0.18 29.79
N LYS A 30 30.06 -0.44 29.93
CA LYS A 30 30.57 -1.39 28.93
C LYS A 30 29.64 -2.59 28.74
N CYS A 31 29.17 -3.22 29.82
CA CYS A 31 28.22 -4.33 29.72
C CYS A 31 26.91 -3.91 29.02
N ARG A 32 26.38 -2.71 29.28
CA ARG A 32 25.17 -2.21 28.62
C ARG A 32 25.40 -1.98 27.12
N SER A 33 26.54 -1.43 26.75
CA SER A 33 26.91 -1.23 25.35
C SER A 33 27.00 -2.56 24.61
N GLU A 34 27.65 -3.56 25.21
CA GLU A 34 27.82 -4.89 24.60
C GLU A 34 26.47 -5.62 24.43
N LEU A 35 25.62 -5.58 25.46
CA LEU A 35 24.26 -6.11 25.38
C LEU A 35 23.43 -5.37 24.32
N ALA A 36 23.53 -4.04 24.22
CA ALA A 36 22.82 -3.28 23.20
C ALA A 36 23.32 -3.63 21.78
N THR A 37 24.62 -3.81 21.58
CA THR A 37 25.18 -4.19 20.28
C THR A 37 24.77 -5.60 19.87
N THR A 38 24.74 -6.55 20.81
CA THR A 38 24.30 -7.92 20.54
C THR A 38 22.81 -7.96 20.23
N ILE A 39 21.97 -7.27 21.02
CA ILE A 39 20.52 -7.16 20.74
C ILE A 39 20.28 -6.50 19.38
N ALA A 40 21.01 -5.43 19.04
CA ALA A 40 20.89 -4.77 17.74
C ALA A 40 21.35 -5.68 16.58
N ALA A 41 22.37 -6.50 16.80
CA ALA A 41 22.82 -7.49 15.83
C ALA A 41 21.77 -8.59 15.62
N PHE A 42 21.14 -9.09 16.70
CA PHE A 42 20.04 -10.04 16.62
C PHE A 42 18.80 -9.45 15.94
N ALA A 43 18.47 -8.19 16.20
CA ALA A 43 17.34 -7.50 15.56
C ALA A 43 17.54 -7.28 14.06
N ARG A 44 18.80 -7.22 13.61
CA ARG A 44 19.17 -7.08 12.18
C ARG A 44 19.40 -8.42 11.49
N MET A 45 19.31 -9.53 12.21
CA MET A 45 19.62 -10.84 11.66
C MET A 45 18.62 -11.20 10.55
N THR A 46 19.14 -11.35 9.34
CA THR A 46 18.31 -11.66 8.17
C THR A 46 17.94 -13.15 8.16
N VAL A 47 16.93 -13.50 7.35
CA VAL A 47 16.53 -14.90 7.17
C VAL A 47 17.70 -15.76 6.71
N GLU A 48 18.57 -15.22 5.86
CA GLU A 48 19.75 -15.92 5.34
C GLU A 48 20.77 -16.21 6.43
N ASP A 49 20.99 -15.27 7.36
CA ASP A 49 21.91 -15.49 8.49
C ASP A 49 21.34 -16.50 9.49
N SER A 50 20.02 -16.49 9.70
CA SER A 50 19.38 -17.53 10.52
C SER A 50 19.52 -18.92 9.90
N ARG A 51 19.40 -19.06 8.56
CA ARG A 51 19.60 -20.33 7.84
C ARG A 51 21.05 -20.82 7.85
N LYS A 52 22.04 -19.94 8.06
CA LYS A 52 23.44 -20.33 8.24
C LYS A 52 23.70 -20.87 9.65
N ILE A 53 22.91 -20.44 10.63
CA ILE A 53 23.06 -20.82 12.04
C ILE A 53 22.24 -22.08 12.36
N PHE A 54 21.09 -22.25 11.72
CA PHE A 54 20.17 -23.37 11.93
C PHE A 54 20.05 -24.23 10.66
N THR A 55 20.27 -25.54 10.79
CA THR A 55 20.01 -26.52 9.73
C THR A 55 18.50 -26.57 9.45
N PRO A 56 18.04 -26.80 8.20
CA PRO A 56 16.60 -26.81 7.86
C PRO A 56 15.74 -27.71 8.75
N GLU A 57 16.31 -28.79 9.28
CA GLU A 57 15.67 -29.78 10.16
C GLU A 57 15.41 -29.25 11.59
N GLN A 58 16.10 -28.20 12.02
CA GLN A 58 15.98 -27.60 13.35
C GLN A 58 14.97 -26.46 13.39
N TYR A 59 14.37 -26.10 12.25
CA TYR A 59 13.36 -25.06 12.22
C TYR A 59 12.06 -25.56 12.83
N PRO A 60 11.51 -24.86 13.83
CA PRO A 60 10.17 -25.17 14.28
C PRO A 60 9.17 -24.97 13.13
N PRO A 61 8.17 -25.86 12.97
CA PRO A 61 7.24 -25.83 11.85
C PRO A 61 6.38 -24.56 11.78
N TRP A 62 6.30 -23.79 12.87
CA TRP A 62 5.62 -22.49 12.92
C TRP A 62 6.47 -21.31 12.42
N VAL A 63 7.77 -21.51 12.18
CA VAL A 63 8.67 -20.47 11.66
C VAL A 63 8.60 -20.52 10.13
N VAL A 64 7.73 -19.70 9.57
CA VAL A 64 7.62 -19.52 8.11
C VAL A 64 8.25 -18.18 7.75
N PHE A 65 9.33 -18.24 6.98
CA PHE A 65 9.95 -17.05 6.41
C PHE A 65 9.18 -16.62 5.16
N SER A 66 8.16 -15.79 5.33
CA SER A 66 7.53 -15.14 4.18
C SER A 66 8.28 -13.85 3.84
N ASN A 67 8.73 -13.73 2.59
CA ASN A 67 9.29 -12.48 2.06
C ASN A 67 8.25 -11.35 1.97
N GLN A 68 6.98 -11.68 2.18
CA GLN A 68 5.86 -10.75 2.25
C GLN A 68 5.40 -10.62 3.70
N GLN A 69 5.23 -9.39 4.17
CA GLN A 69 4.62 -9.12 5.47
C GLN A 69 3.10 -9.07 5.33
N LYS A 70 2.39 -9.64 6.30
CA LYS A 70 0.92 -9.57 6.36
C LYS A 70 0.47 -8.25 6.97
N LEU A 71 -0.52 -7.61 6.37
CA LEU A 71 -1.00 -6.28 6.74
C LEU A 71 -2.34 -6.33 7.48
N ASN A 72 -2.46 -7.20 8.48
CA ASN A 72 -3.72 -7.39 9.22
C ASN A 72 -4.23 -6.09 9.86
N TRP A 73 -3.33 -5.29 10.44
CA TRP A 73 -3.69 -4.01 11.06
C TRP A 73 -4.25 -3.00 10.05
N LEU A 74 -3.67 -2.96 8.84
CA LEU A 74 -4.10 -2.07 7.77
C LEU A 74 -5.46 -2.49 7.24
N ASN A 75 -5.69 -3.79 7.08
CA ASN A 75 -6.98 -4.34 6.69
C ASN A 75 -8.06 -3.97 7.71
N SER A 76 -7.80 -4.14 9.01
CA SER A 76 -8.74 -3.75 10.07
C SER A 76 -8.98 -2.23 10.14
N HIS A 77 -7.99 -1.42 9.78
CA HIS A 77 -8.17 0.02 9.69
C HIS A 77 -9.02 0.39 8.48
N LEU A 78 -8.70 -0.18 7.32
CA LEU A 78 -9.40 0.05 6.05
C LEU A 78 -10.87 -0.33 6.15
N GLU A 79 -11.19 -1.47 6.78
CA GLU A 79 -12.57 -1.92 6.99
C GLU A 79 -13.42 -0.89 7.75
N LYS A 80 -12.84 -0.18 8.71
CA LYS A 80 -13.54 0.86 9.49
C LYS A 80 -13.77 2.14 8.71
N ILE A 81 -12.81 2.53 7.87
CA ILE A 81 -12.89 3.77 7.07
C ILE A 81 -13.59 3.55 5.73
N TRP A 82 -13.76 2.29 5.30
CA TRP A 82 -14.32 1.92 4.01
C TRP A 82 -15.63 2.61 3.64
N PRO A 83 -16.65 2.76 4.51
CA PRO A 83 -17.87 3.47 4.12
C PRO A 83 -17.62 4.93 3.70
N PHE A 84 -16.66 5.61 4.34
CA PHE A 84 -16.28 6.97 3.96
C PHE A 84 -15.44 7.00 2.68
N VAL A 85 -14.59 5.99 2.51
CA VAL A 85 -13.81 5.81 1.27
C VAL A 85 -14.72 5.49 0.09
N ASP A 86 -15.74 4.64 0.27
CA ASP A 86 -16.72 4.30 -0.77
C ASP A 86 -17.43 5.56 -1.27
N GLU A 87 -17.94 6.40 -0.36
CA GLU A 87 -18.63 7.63 -0.73
C GLU A 87 -17.73 8.59 -1.51
N ALA A 88 -16.54 8.90 -0.98
CA ALA A 88 -15.60 9.82 -1.61
C ALA A 88 -15.05 9.27 -2.94
N ALA A 89 -14.66 8.00 -2.97
CA ALA A 89 -14.15 7.37 -4.19
C ALA A 89 -15.25 7.24 -5.25
N SER A 90 -16.49 6.98 -4.86
CA SER A 90 -17.62 6.94 -5.79
C SER A 90 -17.84 8.28 -6.47
N GLU A 91 -17.77 9.39 -5.73
CA GLU A 91 -17.89 10.74 -6.31
C GLU A 91 -16.70 11.10 -7.21
N LEU A 92 -15.48 10.78 -6.78
CA LEU A 92 -14.28 10.97 -7.59
C LEU A 92 -14.30 10.17 -8.89
N VAL A 93 -14.73 8.92 -8.83
CA VAL A 93 -14.83 8.07 -10.02
C VAL A 93 -15.91 8.59 -10.96
N LYS A 94 -17.09 8.98 -10.45
CA LYS A 94 -18.12 9.61 -11.30
C LYS A 94 -17.56 10.84 -12.02
N SER A 95 -16.99 11.80 -11.29
CA SER A 95 -16.46 13.03 -11.88
C SER A 95 -15.30 12.81 -12.85
N SER A 96 -14.48 11.78 -12.63
CA SER A 96 -13.33 11.46 -13.49
C SER A 96 -13.69 10.61 -14.71
N VAL A 97 -14.65 9.69 -14.58
CA VAL A 97 -14.98 8.67 -15.60
C VAL A 97 -16.15 9.10 -16.49
N GLU A 98 -17.13 9.88 -16.00
CA GLU A 98 -18.18 10.46 -16.84
C GLU A 98 -17.67 11.18 -18.09
N PRO A 99 -16.68 12.10 -18.01
CA PRO A 99 -16.17 12.77 -19.20
C PRO A 99 -15.48 11.81 -20.17
N ILE A 100 -14.84 10.76 -19.66
CA ILE A 100 -14.18 9.73 -20.49
C ILE A 100 -15.24 8.89 -21.21
N LEU A 101 -16.27 8.44 -20.50
CA LEU A 101 -17.35 7.66 -21.10
C LEU A 101 -18.12 8.45 -22.16
N GLU A 102 -18.30 9.75 -21.95
CA GLU A 102 -18.92 10.63 -22.94
C GLU A 102 -18.02 10.83 -24.18
N GLN A 103 -16.70 10.85 -24.00
CA GLN A 103 -15.73 10.91 -25.10
C GLN A 103 -15.71 9.61 -25.93
N TYR A 104 -15.76 8.45 -25.29
CA TYR A 104 -15.79 7.13 -25.94
C TYR A 104 -17.21 6.66 -26.27
N ARG A 105 -18.21 7.54 -26.15
CA ARG A 105 -19.60 7.21 -26.39
C ARG A 105 -19.80 6.65 -27.80
N PRO A 106 -20.29 5.41 -27.94
CA PRO A 106 -20.65 4.86 -29.24
C PRO A 106 -21.70 5.74 -29.93
N MET A 107 -21.62 5.86 -31.26
CA MET A 107 -22.54 6.68 -32.07
C MET A 107 -24.03 6.30 -31.90
N ILE A 108 -24.32 5.09 -31.40
CA ILE A 108 -25.67 4.58 -31.17
C ILE A 108 -26.30 5.18 -29.89
N LEU A 109 -25.49 5.69 -28.97
CA LEU A 109 -25.92 6.21 -27.67
C LEU A 109 -25.99 7.74 -27.71
N ALA A 110 -27.11 8.28 -27.21
CA ALA A 110 -27.36 9.71 -27.07
C ALA A 110 -26.80 10.28 -25.75
N SER A 111 -26.75 9.49 -24.68
CA SER A 111 -26.18 9.88 -23.39
C SER A 111 -25.77 8.65 -22.59
N LEU A 112 -24.68 8.75 -21.84
CA LEU A 112 -24.22 7.73 -20.91
C LEU A 112 -23.88 8.41 -19.58
N LYS A 113 -24.67 8.15 -18.52
CA LYS A 113 -24.50 8.80 -17.21
C LYS A 113 -24.55 7.78 -16.07
N PHE A 114 -23.86 8.05 -14.96
CA PHE A 114 -24.01 7.23 -13.76
C PHE A 114 -25.24 7.67 -12.97
N SER A 115 -26.22 6.78 -12.86
CA SER A 115 -27.37 6.96 -11.98
C SER A 115 -26.96 6.74 -10.52
N LYS A 116 -26.25 5.63 -10.29
CA LYS A 116 -25.75 5.22 -8.97
C LYS A 116 -24.38 4.61 -9.12
N PHE A 117 -23.45 4.97 -8.25
CA PHE A 117 -22.12 4.36 -8.19
C PHE A 117 -21.83 4.10 -6.73
N THR A 118 -21.54 2.85 -6.39
CA THR A 118 -20.99 2.44 -5.10
C THR A 118 -20.03 1.28 -5.37
N LEU A 119 -18.88 1.31 -4.71
CA LEU A 119 -17.88 0.25 -4.68
C LEU A 119 -18.34 -0.93 -3.80
N GLY A 120 -19.37 -0.73 -2.99
CA GLY A 120 -19.99 -1.77 -2.16
C GLY A 120 -19.51 -1.74 -0.72
N THR A 121 -19.98 -2.70 0.07
CA THR A 121 -19.72 -2.77 1.52
C THR A 121 -18.43 -3.49 1.87
N VAL A 122 -17.85 -4.23 0.93
CA VAL A 122 -16.65 -5.05 1.16
C VAL A 122 -15.40 -4.27 0.79
N ALA A 123 -14.55 -4.03 1.78
CA ALA A 123 -13.26 -3.36 1.61
C ALA A 123 -12.22 -4.26 0.90
N PRO A 124 -11.28 -3.68 0.13
CA PRO A 124 -10.15 -4.42 -0.41
C PRO A 124 -9.24 -4.90 0.72
N GLN A 125 -8.62 -6.06 0.50
CA GLN A 125 -7.70 -6.68 1.44
C GLN A 125 -6.29 -6.69 0.88
N PHE A 126 -5.33 -6.25 1.69
CA PHE A 126 -3.92 -6.37 1.38
C PHE A 126 -3.40 -7.70 1.90
N THR A 127 -2.99 -8.58 0.99
CA THR A 127 -2.53 -9.94 1.30
C THR A 127 -1.06 -9.98 1.64
N GLY A 128 -0.26 -9.07 1.07
CA GLY A 128 1.18 -9.02 1.30
C GLY A 128 1.81 -7.69 0.89
N ILE A 129 2.85 -7.31 1.61
CA ILE A 129 3.73 -6.21 1.25
C ILE A 129 5.17 -6.70 1.18
N SER A 130 5.90 -6.29 0.15
CA SER A 130 7.34 -6.54 0.02
C SER A 130 8.04 -5.26 -0.39
N ILE A 131 9.14 -4.93 0.28
CA ILE A 131 10.00 -3.83 -0.10
C ILE A 131 11.00 -4.39 -1.11
N LEU A 132 11.03 -3.79 -2.30
CA LEU A 132 12.12 -3.99 -3.24
C LEU A 132 13.23 -3.05 -2.80
N GLU A 133 14.39 -3.61 -2.43
CA GLU A 133 15.56 -2.80 -2.10
C GLU A 133 15.78 -1.77 -3.22
N GLY A 134 15.62 -0.51 -2.83
CA GLY A 134 15.78 0.62 -3.72
C GLY A 134 17.19 1.17 -3.57
N GLY A 135 17.77 1.64 -4.68
CA GLY A 135 19.01 2.39 -4.63
C GLY A 135 18.90 3.61 -3.71
N SER A 136 20.02 4.29 -3.46
CA SER A 136 20.12 5.44 -2.54
C SER A 136 19.11 6.57 -2.79
N GLU A 137 18.54 6.65 -3.99
CA GLU A 137 17.66 7.75 -4.41
C GLU A 137 16.17 7.49 -4.19
N GLY A 138 15.75 6.28 -3.80
CA GLY A 138 14.32 6.01 -3.59
C GLY A 138 13.95 4.61 -3.15
N ILE A 139 12.78 4.51 -2.51
CA ILE A 139 12.25 3.27 -1.98
C ILE A 139 11.18 2.73 -2.93
N THR A 140 11.26 1.44 -3.27
CA THR A 140 10.22 0.76 -4.04
C THR A 140 9.52 -0.28 -3.19
N MET A 141 8.20 -0.29 -3.21
CA MET A 141 7.37 -1.17 -2.44
C MET A 141 6.34 -1.83 -3.35
N GLU A 142 6.06 -3.10 -3.11
CA GLU A 142 5.02 -3.85 -3.80
C GLU A 142 3.96 -4.30 -2.81
N LEU A 143 2.73 -3.95 -3.13
CA LEU A 143 1.54 -4.20 -2.33
C LEU A 143 0.61 -5.10 -3.12
N GLU A 144 0.40 -6.30 -2.61
CA GLU A 144 -0.54 -7.24 -3.17
C GLU A 144 -1.93 -6.98 -2.59
N MET A 145 -2.89 -6.70 -3.47
CA MET A 145 -4.26 -6.39 -3.12
C MET A 145 -5.20 -7.41 -3.76
N ASN A 146 -6.14 -7.87 -2.96
CA ASN A 146 -7.27 -8.66 -3.41
C ASN A 146 -8.57 -7.99 -2.97
N TRP A 147 -9.47 -7.82 -3.90
CA TRP A 147 -10.76 -7.18 -3.67
C TRP A 147 -11.84 -8.04 -4.30
N ASP A 148 -12.76 -8.52 -3.47
CA ASP A 148 -13.95 -9.21 -3.92
C ASP A 148 -15.15 -8.39 -3.45
N GLY A 149 -15.40 -7.32 -4.20
CA GLY A 149 -16.39 -6.30 -3.86
C GLY A 149 -17.77 -6.67 -4.37
N ASN A 150 -18.80 -6.15 -3.72
CA ASN A 150 -20.19 -6.14 -4.19
C ASN A 150 -20.62 -4.73 -4.68
N PRO A 151 -19.89 -4.11 -5.63
CA PRO A 151 -20.28 -2.80 -6.14
C PRO A 151 -21.61 -2.88 -6.86
N SER A 152 -22.30 -1.76 -6.89
CA SER A 152 -23.53 -1.58 -7.63
C SER A 152 -23.45 -0.29 -8.42
N ILE A 153 -22.98 -0.41 -9.65
CA ILE A 153 -22.84 0.71 -10.57
C ILE A 153 -24.00 0.64 -11.56
N ILE A 154 -24.88 1.64 -11.54
CA ILE A 154 -26.02 1.76 -12.45
C ILE A 154 -25.69 2.89 -13.42
N LEU A 155 -25.61 2.53 -14.69
CA LEU A 155 -25.41 3.39 -15.84
C LEU A 155 -26.74 3.59 -16.53
N ASP A 156 -27.22 4.83 -16.59
CA ASP A 156 -28.37 5.21 -17.40
C ASP A 156 -27.88 5.52 -18.81
N ILE A 157 -28.24 4.64 -19.75
CA ILE A 157 -27.92 4.79 -21.15
C ILE A 157 -29.18 5.21 -21.90
N MET A 158 -29.11 6.32 -22.65
CA MET A 158 -30.15 6.68 -23.61
C MET A 158 -29.67 6.48 -25.02
N THR A 159 -30.47 5.83 -25.85
CA THR A 159 -30.22 5.70 -27.30
C THR A 159 -30.92 6.82 -28.07
N TYR A 160 -30.43 7.15 -29.27
CA TYR A 160 -31.07 8.15 -30.15
C TYR A 160 -32.49 7.74 -30.59
N VAL A 161 -32.85 6.47 -30.44
CA VAL A 161 -34.19 5.92 -30.75
C VAL A 161 -35.16 6.10 -29.56
N GLY A 162 -34.74 6.73 -28.47
CA GLY A 162 -35.58 7.01 -27.30
C GLY A 162 -35.73 5.85 -26.32
N VAL A 163 -34.99 4.75 -26.52
CA VAL A 163 -34.95 3.62 -25.59
C VAL A 163 -33.90 3.89 -24.52
N GLY A 164 -34.36 3.98 -23.26
CA GLY A 164 -33.50 4.03 -22.08
C GLY A 164 -33.17 2.60 -21.62
N LEU A 165 -31.88 2.30 -21.49
CA LEU A 165 -31.38 0.96 -21.15
C LEU A 165 -30.46 1.07 -19.94
N PRO A 166 -30.98 0.95 -18.71
CA PRO A 166 -30.16 1.02 -17.53
C PRO A 166 -29.30 -0.24 -17.42
N VAL A 167 -27.98 -0.08 -17.47
CA VAL A 167 -27.00 -1.16 -17.32
C VAL A 167 -26.46 -1.13 -15.91
N GLN A 168 -26.45 -2.28 -15.25
CA GLN A 168 -25.93 -2.44 -13.90
C GLN A 168 -24.69 -3.34 -13.91
N VAL A 169 -23.57 -2.80 -13.44
CA VAL A 169 -22.37 -3.58 -13.12
C VAL A 169 -22.45 -4.02 -11.66
N LYS A 170 -22.28 -5.32 -11.43
CA LYS A 170 -22.25 -5.97 -10.12
C LYS A 170 -20.98 -6.80 -9.96
N ASN A 171 -20.62 -7.06 -8.70
CA ASN A 171 -19.61 -8.04 -8.30
C ASN A 171 -18.29 -7.85 -9.05
N ILE A 172 -17.47 -6.90 -8.59
CA ILE A 172 -16.13 -6.68 -9.16
C ILE A 172 -15.13 -7.42 -8.28
N GLY A 173 -14.50 -8.44 -8.88
CA GLY A 173 -13.36 -9.14 -8.32
C GLY A 173 -12.08 -8.60 -8.95
N PHE A 174 -11.18 -8.05 -8.15
CA PHE A 174 -9.88 -7.55 -8.59
C PHE A 174 -8.75 -8.13 -7.76
N THR A 175 -7.75 -8.70 -8.41
CA THR A 175 -6.51 -9.14 -7.78
C THR A 175 -5.32 -8.56 -8.54
N GLY A 176 -4.42 -7.89 -7.83
CA GLY A 176 -3.29 -7.22 -8.47
C GLY A 176 -2.14 -6.91 -7.51
N ILE A 177 -0.99 -6.60 -8.10
CA ILE A 177 0.20 -6.13 -7.37
C ILE A 177 0.44 -4.67 -7.76
N PHE A 178 0.24 -3.78 -6.81
CA PHE A 178 0.58 -2.36 -6.94
C PHE A 178 2.03 -2.13 -6.58
N ARG A 179 2.72 -1.32 -7.38
CA ARG A 179 4.06 -0.85 -7.09
C ARG A 179 4.00 0.62 -6.72
N LEU A 180 4.49 0.93 -5.52
CA LEU A 180 4.64 2.26 -4.97
C LEU A 180 6.12 2.62 -4.99
N ILE A 181 6.47 3.75 -5.59
CA ILE A 181 7.83 4.26 -5.68
C ILE A 181 7.86 5.62 -4.99
N PHE A 182 8.73 5.77 -4.00
CA PHE A 182 8.94 7.00 -3.25
C PHE A 182 10.24 7.65 -3.73
N ARG A 183 10.13 8.72 -4.54
CA ARG A 183 11.26 9.45 -5.12
C ARG A 183 10.92 10.92 -5.34
N PRO A 184 11.90 11.84 -5.27
CA PRO A 184 13.22 11.66 -4.65
C PRO A 184 13.09 11.56 -3.12
N LEU A 185 14.06 10.93 -2.45
CA LEU A 185 14.19 11.07 -0.99
C LEU A 185 14.78 12.44 -0.68
N VAL A 186 14.21 13.11 0.31
CA VAL A 186 14.62 14.46 0.74
C VAL A 186 14.80 14.52 2.25
N ASP A 187 15.52 15.52 2.74
CA ASP A 187 15.76 15.70 4.18
C ASP A 187 14.59 16.39 4.91
N GLU A 188 13.65 16.96 4.16
CA GLU A 188 12.44 17.59 4.70
C GLU A 188 11.32 16.57 4.90
N PHE A 189 10.65 16.60 6.06
CA PHE A 189 9.51 15.72 6.35
C PHE A 189 8.41 15.88 5.28
N PRO A 190 7.86 14.79 4.69
CA PRO A 190 7.90 13.39 5.13
C PRO A 190 9.06 12.53 4.59
N CYS A 191 10.14 13.17 4.14
CA CYS A 191 11.38 12.58 3.62
C CYS A 191 11.31 12.04 2.18
N PHE A 192 10.25 12.39 1.45
CA PHE A 192 10.12 12.07 0.01
C PHE A 192 9.35 13.18 -0.71
N GLY A 193 9.78 13.51 -1.93
CA GLY A 193 9.17 14.57 -2.73
C GLY A 193 7.87 14.17 -3.40
N ALA A 194 7.79 12.93 -3.90
CA ALA A 194 6.60 12.42 -4.59
C ALA A 194 6.42 10.91 -4.40
N VAL A 195 5.18 10.47 -4.60
CA VAL A 195 4.79 9.06 -4.64
C VAL A 195 4.30 8.75 -6.05
N CYS A 196 4.94 7.78 -6.68
CA CYS A 196 4.47 7.21 -7.94
C CYS A 196 3.82 5.86 -7.65
N TYR A 197 2.56 5.69 -8.05
CA TYR A 197 1.89 4.39 -8.00
C TYR A 197 1.63 3.87 -9.42
N SER A 198 1.75 2.56 -9.57
CA SER A 198 1.49 1.83 -10.83
C SER A 198 1.03 0.41 -10.55
N LEU A 199 0.17 -0.16 -11.39
CA LEU A 199 -0.15 -1.57 -11.31
C LEU A 199 0.93 -2.37 -12.07
N ARG A 200 1.76 -3.10 -11.32
CA ARG A 200 2.83 -3.92 -11.91
C ARG A 200 2.28 -5.14 -12.63
N LYS A 201 1.37 -5.84 -11.97
CA LYS A 201 0.79 -7.08 -12.50
C LYS A 201 -0.68 -7.14 -12.11
N LYS A 202 -1.53 -7.13 -13.13
CA LYS A 202 -2.92 -7.54 -13.03
C LYS A 202 -2.95 -9.07 -12.97
N LYS A 203 -3.46 -9.63 -11.87
CA LYS A 203 -3.66 -11.10 -11.77
C LYS A 203 -5.05 -11.48 -12.25
N LYS A 204 -6.09 -10.75 -11.83
CA LYS A 204 -7.49 -11.04 -12.17
C LYS A 204 -8.33 -9.76 -12.12
N LEU A 205 -9.24 -9.57 -13.07
CA LEU A 205 -10.30 -8.58 -13.03
C LEU A 205 -11.55 -9.21 -13.66
N ASP A 206 -12.51 -9.53 -12.82
CA ASP A 206 -13.79 -10.11 -13.21
C ASP A 206 -14.90 -9.17 -12.76
N PHE A 207 -15.91 -8.97 -13.59
CA PHE A 207 -17.10 -8.20 -13.24
C PHE A 207 -18.34 -8.80 -13.90
N THR A 208 -19.50 -8.63 -13.26
CA THR A 208 -20.78 -9.12 -13.78
C THR A 208 -21.61 -7.96 -14.30
N LEU A 209 -21.94 -7.98 -15.58
CA LEU A 209 -22.89 -7.03 -16.17
C LEU A 209 -24.31 -7.60 -16.09
N LYS A 210 -25.31 -6.75 -15.79
CA LYS A 210 -26.74 -7.06 -15.85
C LYS A 210 -27.50 -5.86 -16.40
N VAL A 211 -28.51 -6.07 -17.23
CA VAL A 211 -29.41 -4.99 -17.66
C VAL A 211 -30.60 -4.94 -16.70
N VAL A 212 -30.98 -3.74 -16.25
CA VAL A 212 -32.13 -3.54 -15.36
C VAL A 212 -33.38 -3.39 -16.22
N GLY A 213 -34.33 -4.31 -16.08
CA GLY A 213 -35.63 -4.24 -16.79
C GLY A 213 -35.73 -4.99 -18.12
N GLY A 214 -34.74 -5.83 -18.48
CA GLY A 214 -34.80 -6.74 -19.63
C GLY A 214 -33.61 -7.71 -19.64
N ASP A 215 -33.67 -8.76 -20.46
CA ASP A 215 -32.55 -9.69 -20.63
C ASP A 215 -31.43 -9.05 -21.45
N MET A 216 -30.16 -9.30 -21.08
CA MET A 216 -28.98 -8.84 -21.84
C MET A 216 -28.94 -9.36 -23.28
N THR A 217 -29.74 -10.38 -23.59
CA THR A 217 -29.93 -10.95 -24.93
C THR A 217 -30.83 -10.10 -25.83
N ALA A 218 -31.52 -9.09 -25.29
CA ALA A 218 -32.44 -8.25 -26.06
C ALA A 218 -31.73 -7.39 -27.12
N ILE A 219 -30.43 -7.08 -26.93
CA ILE A 219 -29.61 -6.42 -27.95
C ILE A 219 -28.25 -7.11 -28.04
N PRO A 220 -28.06 -8.03 -29.02
CA PRO A 220 -26.78 -8.73 -29.19
C PRO A 220 -25.64 -7.75 -29.49
N GLY A 221 -24.51 -7.92 -28.83
CA GLY A 221 -23.27 -7.17 -29.05
C GLY A 221 -23.06 -5.92 -28.17
N ILE A 222 -24.10 -5.38 -27.51
CA ILE A 222 -23.92 -4.23 -26.60
C ILE A 222 -23.21 -4.62 -25.31
N SER A 223 -23.55 -5.78 -24.73
CA SER A 223 -22.88 -6.31 -23.54
C SER A 223 -21.38 -6.43 -23.74
N ASP A 224 -21.00 -7.04 -24.86
CA ASP A 224 -19.62 -7.37 -25.18
C ASP A 224 -18.84 -6.10 -25.54
N ALA A 225 -19.48 -5.15 -26.23
CA ALA A 225 -18.89 -3.85 -26.53
C ALA A 225 -18.66 -3.01 -25.26
N ILE A 226 -19.60 -2.98 -24.32
CA ILE A 226 -19.45 -2.29 -23.04
C ILE A 226 -18.41 -3.00 -22.17
N GLU A 227 -18.44 -4.33 -22.10
CA GLU A 227 -17.44 -5.12 -21.36
C GLU A 227 -16.03 -4.86 -21.89
N GLY A 228 -15.85 -4.91 -23.21
CA GLY A 228 -14.59 -4.61 -23.88
C GLY A 228 -14.14 -3.19 -23.60
N THR A 229 -15.01 -2.19 -23.78
CA THR A 229 -14.67 -0.78 -23.55
C THR A 229 -14.25 -0.52 -22.09
N ILE A 230 -14.96 -1.10 -21.11
CA ILE A 230 -14.60 -0.97 -19.70
C ILE A 230 -13.28 -1.67 -19.39
N ARG A 231 -13.08 -2.88 -19.93
CA ARG A 231 -11.84 -3.64 -19.75
C ARG A 231 -10.65 -2.90 -20.33
N ASP A 232 -10.77 -2.38 -21.55
CA ASP A 232 -9.74 -1.62 -22.26
C ASP A 232 -9.45 -0.30 -21.54
N ALA A 233 -10.49 0.44 -21.12
CA ALA A 233 -10.31 1.69 -20.38
C ALA A 233 -9.60 1.48 -19.02
N ILE A 234 -9.90 0.39 -18.31
CA ILE A 234 -9.22 0.05 -17.06
C ILE A 234 -7.78 -0.43 -17.32
N GLU A 235 -7.56 -1.20 -18.38
CA GLU A 235 -6.22 -1.65 -18.78
C GLU A 235 -5.35 -0.46 -19.16
N ASP A 236 -5.82 0.43 -20.02
CA ASP A 236 -5.06 1.61 -20.45
C ASP A 236 -4.83 2.62 -19.33
N SER A 237 -5.73 2.74 -18.35
CA SER A 237 -5.62 3.77 -17.32
C SER A 237 -4.77 3.38 -16.10
N ILE A 238 -4.62 2.08 -15.82
CA ILE A 238 -3.99 1.60 -14.57
C ILE A 238 -2.76 0.72 -14.83
N THR A 239 -2.65 0.06 -15.98
CA THR A 239 -1.49 -0.78 -16.29
C THR A 239 -0.31 0.07 -16.77
N TRP A 240 0.91 -0.39 -16.43
CA TRP A 240 2.14 0.19 -16.97
C TRP A 240 2.07 0.14 -18.52
N PRO A 241 2.14 1.27 -19.28
CA PRO A 241 2.97 2.47 -19.09
C PRO A 241 2.39 3.61 -18.22
N VAL A 242 1.19 3.49 -17.66
CA VAL A 242 0.59 4.61 -16.94
C VAL A 242 1.09 4.63 -15.50
N ARG A 243 1.80 5.71 -15.15
CA ARG A 243 2.27 6.03 -13.80
C ARG A 243 1.56 7.27 -13.32
N LYS A 244 0.95 7.19 -12.14
CA LYS A 244 0.32 8.35 -11.52
C LYS A 244 1.27 8.87 -10.45
N ILE A 245 1.79 10.07 -10.68
CA ILE A 245 2.72 10.76 -9.80
C ILE A 245 1.91 11.73 -8.95
N ILE A 246 1.96 11.53 -7.63
CA ILE A 246 1.35 12.40 -6.65
C ILE A 246 2.50 13.20 -6.00
N PRO A 247 2.64 14.51 -6.29
CA PRO A 247 3.60 15.36 -5.61
C PRO A 247 3.15 15.57 -4.16
N ILE A 248 4.07 15.38 -3.23
CA ILE A 248 3.83 15.54 -1.78
C ILE A 248 4.43 16.87 -1.33
N LEU A 249 5.61 17.19 -1.82
CA LEU A 249 6.22 18.50 -1.68
C LEU A 249 6.02 19.32 -2.96
N PRO A 250 6.11 20.66 -2.90
CA PRO A 250 6.06 21.49 -4.10
C PRO A 250 7.32 21.27 -4.97
N GLY A 251 7.13 20.79 -6.20
CA GLY A 251 8.20 20.57 -7.18
C GLY A 251 7.72 19.86 -8.45
N ASP A 252 8.49 19.95 -9.54
CA ASP A 252 8.22 19.19 -10.76
C ASP A 252 8.96 17.84 -10.73
N TYR A 253 8.24 16.78 -10.36
CA TYR A 253 8.79 15.43 -10.21
C TYR A 253 8.54 14.52 -11.41
N ARG A 254 8.06 15.07 -12.55
CA ARG A 254 7.78 14.28 -13.76
C ARG A 254 9.00 13.53 -14.27
N TYR A 255 10.20 14.09 -14.08
CA TYR A 255 11.47 13.50 -14.49
C TYR A 255 12.11 12.59 -13.43
N SER A 256 11.66 12.65 -12.17
CA SER A 256 12.24 11.88 -11.06
C SER A 256 11.87 10.40 -11.07
N PHE A 257 10.94 10.01 -11.95
CA PHE A 257 10.45 8.64 -12.12
C PHE A 257 10.67 8.09 -13.53
N LEU A 258 11.52 8.73 -14.35
CA LEU A 258 11.93 8.19 -15.65
C LEU A 258 12.90 7.02 -15.49
#